data_AF-A0RU41-F1
#
_entry.id   AF-A0RU41-F1
#
_cell.length_a   1.000
_cell.length_b   1.000
_cell.length_c   1.000
_cell.angle_alpha   90.00
_cell.angle_beta   90.00
_cell.angle_gamma   90.00
#
_symmetry.space_group_name_H-M   'P 1'
#
loop_
_entity.id
_entity.type
_entity.pdbx_description
1 polymer ?
#
loop_
_entity_poly.entity_id
_entity_poly.type
_entity_poly.pdbx_seq_one_letter_code
_entity_poly.pdbx_strand_id
1 'polypeptide(L)'
;MRGLWGGISGKIEDGEDPLYRAVTEVYEEAGIGDMILLKSAGGVPIEGEGKKWLVHPFLFGVDDDTVRLNWENDEYKWVGPDLSGLATVPGLQGLLLGLVG
;
A
#
# COMPACT_ATOMS: atom_id res chain seq x y z
N MET A 1 9.64 5.77 4.75
CA MET A 1 11.12 5.88 4.73
C MET A 1 11.48 6.82 3.59
N ARG A 2 12.42 7.75 3.75
CA ARG A 2 12.69 8.77 2.72
C ARG A 2 13.45 8.18 1.54
N GLY A 3 13.03 8.49 0.32
CA GLY A 3 13.69 8.07 -0.92
C GLY A 3 13.47 6.60 -1.31
N LEU A 4 12.52 5.92 -0.68
CA LEU A 4 12.14 4.55 -1.02
C LEU A 4 10.69 4.51 -1.53
N TRP A 5 10.43 3.66 -2.51
CA TRP A 5 9.08 3.36 -3.01
C TRP A 5 8.31 2.52 -1.99
N GLY A 6 7.08 2.96 -1.71
CA GLY A 6 6.12 2.24 -0.87
C GLY A 6 4.84 1.92 -1.65
N GLY A 7 3.96 1.14 -1.03
CA GLY A 7 2.53 1.20 -1.37
C GLY A 7 1.86 2.29 -0.54
N ILE A 8 0.67 2.71 -0.97
CA ILE A 8 -0.22 3.57 -0.16
C ILE A 8 -0.49 2.87 1.17
N SER A 9 -0.28 3.56 2.29
CA SER A 9 -0.34 2.92 3.60
C SER A 9 -0.53 3.90 4.73
N GLY A 10 -1.48 3.58 5.60
CA GLY A 10 -1.75 4.32 6.83
C GLY A 10 -1.48 3.51 8.08
N LYS A 11 -1.24 4.23 9.18
CA LYS A 11 -1.26 3.64 10.51
C LYS A 11 -2.71 3.45 10.93
N ILE A 12 -3.03 2.26 11.43
CA ILE A 12 -4.34 1.99 12.04
C ILE A 12 -4.36 2.66 13.42
N GLU A 13 -5.31 3.57 13.64
CA GLU A 13 -5.51 4.26 14.90
C GLU A 13 -6.84 3.84 15.54
N ASP A 14 -6.98 4.00 16.86
CA ASP A 14 -8.24 3.81 17.60
C ASP A 14 -9.01 2.49 17.37
N GLY A 15 -8.31 1.43 16.95
CA GLY A 15 -8.92 0.13 16.66
C GLY A 15 -9.79 0.12 15.41
N GLU A 16 -9.55 1.04 14.48
CA GLU A 16 -10.21 1.09 13.18
C GLU A 16 -10.08 -0.23 12.42
N ASP A 17 -11.09 -0.50 11.61
CA ASP A 17 -11.05 -1.62 10.67
C ASP A 17 -9.93 -1.40 9.63
N PRO A 18 -9.03 -2.38 9.41
CA PRO A 18 -7.91 -2.22 8.50
C PRO A 18 -8.32 -1.94 7.04
N LEU A 19 -9.47 -2.47 6.60
CA LEU A 19 -9.98 -2.20 5.25
C LEU A 19 -10.49 -0.76 5.14
N TYR A 20 -11.21 -0.27 6.15
CA TYR A 20 -11.62 1.13 6.22
C TYR A 20 -10.42 2.09 6.16
N ARG A 21 -9.37 1.81 6.94
CA ARG A 21 -8.13 2.59 6.91
C ARG A 21 -7.48 2.53 5.52
N ALA A 22 -7.37 1.36 4.90
CA ALA A 22 -6.79 1.23 3.56
C ALA A 22 -7.54 2.02 2.48
N VAL A 23 -8.88 2.00 2.49
CA VAL A 23 -9.71 2.80 1.56
C VAL A 23 -9.51 4.30 1.79
N THR A 24 -9.46 4.72 3.06
CA THR A 24 -9.24 6.12 3.43
C THR A 24 -7.90 6.64 2.90
N GLU A 25 -6.82 5.88 3.10
CA GLU A 25 -5.47 6.26 2.64
C GLU A 25 -5.37 6.28 1.11
N VAL A 26 -6.04 5.35 0.39
CA VAL A 26 -6.09 5.39 -1.08
C VAL A 26 -6.78 6.66 -1.58
N TYR A 27 -7.85 7.08 -0.92
CA TYR A 27 -8.51 8.34 -1.25
C TYR A 27 -7.64 9.56 -0.89
N GLU A 28 -7.04 9.57 0.30
CA GLU A 28 -6.24 10.71 0.79
C GLU A 28 -4.93 10.87 0.02
N GLU A 29 -4.20 9.78 -0.24
CA GLU A 29 -2.88 9.80 -0.87
C GLU A 29 -2.93 9.82 -2.40
N ALA A 30 -3.98 9.26 -3.03
CA ALA A 30 -4.06 9.09 -4.48
C ALA A 30 -5.34 9.63 -5.13
N GLY A 31 -6.34 10.07 -4.36
CA GLY A 31 -7.58 10.63 -4.88
C GLY A 31 -8.52 9.61 -5.54
N ILE A 32 -8.27 8.32 -5.33
CA ILE A 32 -9.07 7.21 -5.90
C ILE A 32 -10.14 6.83 -4.89
N GLY A 33 -11.42 6.91 -5.28
CA GLY A 33 -12.56 6.61 -4.41
C GLY A 33 -13.36 5.36 -4.80
N ASP A 34 -13.53 5.12 -6.12
CA ASP A 34 -14.32 4.00 -6.62
C ASP A 34 -13.42 2.80 -6.89
N MET A 35 -13.51 1.80 -6.01
CA MET A 35 -12.59 0.67 -5.96
C MET A 35 -13.32 -0.62 -5.51
N ILE A 36 -12.89 -1.75 -6.06
CA ILE A 36 -13.42 -3.08 -5.74
C ILE A 36 -12.31 -3.87 -5.02
N LEU A 37 -12.59 -4.36 -3.82
CA LEU A 37 -11.67 -5.26 -3.12
C LEU A 37 -11.60 -6.61 -3.84
N LEU A 38 -10.41 -6.96 -4.32
CA LEU A 38 -10.16 -8.22 -5.04
C LEU A 38 -9.61 -9.29 -4.11
N LYS A 39 -8.64 -8.93 -3.26
CA LYS A 39 -7.99 -9.85 -2.32
C LYS A 39 -7.51 -9.09 -1.08
N SER A 40 -7.33 -9.81 0.01
CA SER A 40 -6.68 -9.33 1.22
C SER A 40 -5.89 -10.46 1.86
N ALA A 41 -4.93 -10.11 2.71
CA ALA A 41 -4.29 -11.07 3.61
C ALA A 41 -4.46 -10.64 5.06
N GLY A 42 -4.39 -11.61 5.98
CA GLY A 42 -4.26 -11.33 7.41
C GLY A 42 -2.97 -10.55 7.71
N GLY A 43 -2.81 -10.12 8.96
CA GLY A 43 -1.64 -9.35 9.38
C GLY A 43 -0.32 -10.07 9.07
N VAL A 44 0.51 -9.44 8.24
CA VAL A 44 1.83 -9.92 7.84
C VAL A 44 2.88 -9.18 8.66
N PRO A 45 3.70 -9.86 9.47
CA PRO A 45 4.77 -9.21 10.22
C PRO A 45 5.89 -8.78 9.27
N ILE A 46 6.22 -7.50 9.29
CA ILE A 46 7.34 -6.90 8.54
C ILE A 46 8.34 -6.31 9.52
N GLU A 47 9.62 -6.52 9.27
CA GLU A 47 10.72 -6.00 10.08
C GLU A 47 11.70 -5.22 9.20
N GLY A 48 12.16 -4.07 9.69
CA GLY A 48 13.06 -3.19 8.96
C GLY A 48 13.44 -1.97 9.78
N GLU A 49 14.67 -1.47 9.58
CA GLU A 49 15.20 -0.29 10.31
C GLU A 49 15.04 -0.37 11.85
N GLY A 50 15.14 -1.58 12.43
CA GLY A 50 15.00 -1.79 13.88
C GLY A 50 13.57 -1.67 14.40
N LYS A 51 12.57 -1.63 13.52
CA LYS A 51 11.15 -1.58 13.85
C LYS A 51 10.43 -2.81 13.30
N LYS A 52 9.29 -3.14 13.94
CA LYS A 52 8.39 -4.22 13.52
C LYS A 52 7.00 -3.66 13.32
N TRP A 53 6.36 -4.07 12.24
CA TRP A 53 5.01 -3.69 11.88
C TRP A 53 4.18 -4.94 11.62
N LEU A 54 2.88 -4.87 11.91
CA LEU A 54 1.90 -5.83 11.43
C LEU A 54 1.14 -5.15 10.29
N VAL A 55 1.39 -5.58 9.06
CA VAL A 55 0.82 -4.96 7.85
C VAL A 55 -0.38 -5.77 7.38
N HIS A 56 -1.49 -5.09 7.09
CA HIS A 56 -2.68 -5.71 6.50
C HIS A 56 -2.76 -5.33 5.02
N PRO A 57 -2.35 -6.20 4.09
CA PRO A 57 -2.30 -5.86 2.68
C PRO A 57 -3.65 -6.11 1.98
N PHE A 58 -4.02 -5.21 1.08
CA PHE A 58 -5.24 -5.27 0.29
C PHE A 58 -4.92 -5.05 -1.19
N LEU A 59 -5.61 -5.79 -2.06
CA LEU A 59 -5.56 -5.63 -3.50
C LEU A 59 -6.90 -5.10 -3.99
N PHE A 60 -6.87 -3.96 -4.66
CA PHE A 60 -8.04 -3.32 -5.23
C PHE A 60 -7.98 -3.30 -6.75
N GLY A 61 -9.14 -3.43 -7.38
CA GLY A 61 -9.37 -3.14 -8.79
C GLY A 61 -10.08 -1.79 -8.92
N VAL A 62 -9.68 -1.02 -9.92
CA VAL A 62 -10.24 0.31 -10.22
C VAL A 62 -10.49 0.40 -11.72
N ASP A 63 -11.54 1.12 -12.10
CA ASP A 63 -11.85 1.39 -13.51
C ASP A 63 -11.16 2.68 -14.00
N ASP A 64 -11.03 3.69 -13.12
CA ASP A 64 -10.27 4.92 -13.34
C ASP A 64 -9.01 4.91 -12.47
N ASP A 65 -7.85 4.90 -13.11
CA ASP A 65 -6.53 4.83 -12.48
C ASP A 65 -5.82 6.19 -12.41
N THR A 66 -6.57 7.29 -12.58
CA THR A 66 -6.05 8.65 -12.48
C THR A 66 -5.63 8.98 -11.05
N VAL A 67 -4.32 9.00 -10.80
CA VAL A 67 -3.74 9.34 -9.49
C VAL A 67 -3.59 10.86 -9.33
N ARG A 68 -4.03 11.37 -8.18
CA ARG A 68 -3.77 12.73 -7.68
C ARG A 68 -3.12 12.66 -6.31
N LEU A 69 -1.81 12.86 -6.29
CA LEU A 69 -1.04 12.80 -5.06
C LEU A 69 -1.38 13.94 -4.09
N ASN A 70 -1.40 13.61 -2.81
CA ASN A 70 -1.32 14.59 -1.73
C ASN A 70 0.15 14.97 -1.41
N TRP A 71 0.36 15.70 -0.32
CA TRP A 71 1.67 16.19 0.09
C TRP A 71 2.59 15.12 0.71
N GLU A 72 2.11 13.90 0.95
CA GLU A 72 2.89 12.85 1.63
C GLU A 72 3.87 12.13 0.71
N ASN A 73 3.58 12.14 -0.60
CA ASN A 73 4.36 11.46 -1.61
C ASN A 73 4.80 12.44 -2.71
N ASP A 74 6.06 12.33 -3.14
CA ASP A 74 6.64 13.21 -4.16
C ASP A 74 6.31 12.75 -5.60
N GLU A 75 6.23 11.44 -5.82
CA GLU A 75 6.06 10.81 -7.14
C GLU A 75 5.23 9.52 -7.05
N TYR A 76 4.59 9.13 -8.16
CA TYR A 76 3.91 7.84 -8.30
C TYR A 76 4.33 7.12 -9.58
N LYS A 77 4.17 5.80 -9.59
CA LYS A 77 4.43 4.98 -10.76
C LYS A 77 3.56 3.73 -10.77
N TRP A 78 2.82 3.52 -11.86
CA TRP A 78 2.20 2.22 -12.16
C TRP A 78 3.27 1.22 -12.58
N VAL A 79 3.31 0.07 -11.90
CA VAL A 79 4.33 -0.97 -12.10
C VAL A 79 3.71 -2.35 -12.11
N GLY A 80 4.40 -3.30 -12.74
CA GLY A 80 4.05 -4.72 -12.63
C GLY A 80 4.44 -5.31 -11.27
N PRO A 81 4.16 -6.61 -11.04
CA PRO A 81 4.42 -7.27 -9.77
C PRO A 81 5.90 -7.48 -9.42
N ASP A 82 6.82 -7.24 -10.38
CA ASP A 82 8.26 -7.28 -10.16
C ASP A 82 8.79 -5.87 -9.85
N LEU A 83 9.24 -5.68 -8.61
CA LEU A 83 9.79 -4.42 -8.10
C LEU A 83 11.32 -4.44 -8.02
N SER A 84 12.01 -5.44 -8.57
CA SER A 84 13.47 -5.61 -8.46
C SER A 84 14.29 -4.40 -8.95
N GLY A 85 13.73 -3.59 -9.85
CA GLY A 85 14.34 -2.35 -10.34
C GLY A 85 14.11 -1.11 -9.47
N LEU A 86 13.41 -1.23 -8.34
CA LEU A 86 13.03 -0.11 -7.48
C LEU A 86 13.64 -0.27 -6.08
N ALA A 87 14.16 0.83 -5.53
CA ALA A 87 14.49 0.91 -4.11
C ALA A 87 13.19 1.00 -3.31
N THR A 88 12.81 -0.07 -2.62
CA THR A 88 11.51 -0.18 -1.93
C THR A 88 11.65 -0.26 -0.42
N VAL A 89 10.57 0.04 0.30
CA VAL A 89 10.48 -0.23 1.73
C VAL A 89 10.56 -1.74 2.01
N PRO A 90 11.06 -2.15 3.20
CA PRO A 90 11.19 -3.55 3.56
C PRO A 90 9.89 -4.34 3.38
N GLY A 91 9.98 -5.52 2.77
CA GLY A 91 8.87 -6.45 2.64
C GLY A 91 7.88 -6.17 1.51
N LEU A 92 7.97 -5.03 0.81
CA LEU A 92 6.97 -4.64 -0.21
C LEU A 92 6.81 -5.69 -1.33
N GLN A 93 7.91 -6.20 -1.89
CA GLN A 93 7.88 -7.25 -2.91
C GLN A 93 7.14 -8.52 -2.42
N GLY A 94 7.39 -8.93 -1.18
CA GLY A 94 6.78 -10.12 -0.60
C GLY A 94 5.29 -9.95 -0.38
N LEU A 95 4.87 -8.78 0.13
CA LEU A 95 3.46 -8.42 0.30
C LEU A 95 2.72 -8.42 -1.04
N LEU A 96 3.31 -7.80 -2.07
CA LEU A 96 2.73 -7.73 -3.40
C LEU A 96 2.52 -9.12 -4.00
N LEU A 97 3.57 -9.96 -4.01
CA LEU A 97 3.46 -11.33 -4.53
C LEU A 97 2.47 -12.19 -3.76
N GLY A 98 2.33 -11.97 -2.44
CA GLY A 98 1.33 -12.66 -1.62
C GLY A 98 -0.12 -12.31 -2.00
N LEU A 99 -0.36 -11.17 -2.64
CA LEU A 99 -1.68 -10.77 -3.14
C LEU A 99 -1.89 -11.19 -4.60
N VAL A 100 -0.90 -11.04 -5.47
CA VAL A 100 -1.08 -11.32 -6.92
C VAL A 100 -0.91 -12.79 -7.30
N GLY A 101 -0.29 -13.59 -6.43
CA GLY A 101 -0.13 -15.04 -6.61
C GLY A 101 -1.40 -15.86 -6.42
#